data_AF-A0A3T0KZ93-F1
#
_entry.id   AF-A0A3T0KZ93-F1
#
_cell.length_a   1.000
_cell.length_b   1.000
_cell.length_c   1.000
_cell.angle_alpha   90.00
_cell.angle_beta   90.00
_cell.angle_gamma   90.00
#
_symmetry.space_group_name_H-M   'P 1'
#
loop_
_entity.id
_entity.type
_entity.pdbx_description
1 polymer ?
#
loop_
_entity_poly.entity_id
_entity_poly.type
_entity_poly.pdbx_seq_one_letter_code
_entity_poly.pdbx_strand_id
1 'polypeptide(L)'
;MVYRPTVRYSDVFKEYVDSVFNSTRLDRNQIIRLALFIAAHSEEYKSILKKYKITDVSLPHPNWGLTDDGYWKDQNYIKIDTNKPIFVLEQGGIKIVIG
;
A
#
# COMPACT_ATOMS: atom_id res chain seq x y z
N MET A 1 2.54 11.41 9.09
CA MET A 1 3.21 10.45 10.01
C MET A 1 3.43 9.15 9.24
N VAL A 2 4.61 8.53 9.31
CA VAL A 2 4.91 7.29 8.59
C VAL A 2 4.79 6.10 9.54
N TYR A 3 3.98 5.10 9.19
CA TYR A 3 3.97 3.82 9.89
C TYR A 3 5.23 3.01 9.56
N ARG A 4 6.01 2.59 10.57
CA ARG A 4 7.28 1.86 10.42
C ARG A 4 7.26 0.55 11.23
N PRO A 5 6.65 -0.52 10.70
CA PRO A 5 6.68 -1.82 11.37
C PRO A 5 8.08 -2.42 11.30
N THR A 6 8.51 -3.11 12.37
CA THR A 6 9.65 -4.03 12.32
C THR A 6 9.11 -5.44 12.21
N VAL A 7 9.38 -6.11 11.10
CA VAL A 7 8.93 -7.48 10.88
C VAL A 7 10.11 -8.45 10.98
N ARG A 8 9.92 -9.55 11.72
CA ARG A 8 10.91 -10.62 11.85
C ARG A 8 10.55 -11.73 10.87
N TYR A 9 11.50 -12.14 10.04
CA TYR A 9 11.32 -13.21 9.06
C TYR A 9 12.41 -14.27 9.23
N SER A 10 12.15 -15.48 8.72
CA SER A 10 13.19 -16.47 8.45
C SER A 10 14.13 -15.97 7.35
N ASP A 11 15.40 -16.41 7.38
CA ASP A 11 16.40 -16.07 6.36
C ASP A 11 15.95 -16.41 4.93
N VAL A 12 15.09 -17.42 4.75
CA VAL A 12 14.53 -17.79 3.43
C VAL A 12 13.79 -16.61 2.79
N PHE A 13 13.05 -15.82 3.58
CA PHE A 13 12.37 -14.63 3.05
C PHE A 13 13.35 -13.51 2.72
N LYS A 14 14.42 -13.36 3.53
CA LYS A 14 15.46 -12.37 3.27
C LYS A 14 16.19 -12.67 1.96
N GLU A 15 16.61 -13.92 1.77
CA GLU A 15 17.28 -14.37 0.54
C GLU A 15 16.42 -14.16 -0.70
N TYR A 16 15.12 -14.45 -0.59
CA TYR A 16 14.16 -14.16 -1.65
C TYR A 16 14.07 -12.65 -1.96
N VAL A 17 13.89 -11.81 -0.94
CA VAL A 17 13.81 -10.34 -1.12
C VAL A 17 15.10 -9.78 -1.71
N ASP A 18 16.26 -10.29 -1.26
CA ASP A 18 17.57 -9.90 -1.80
C ASP A 18 17.73 -10.30 -3.27
N SER A 19 17.25 -11.50 -3.64
CA SER A 19 17.26 -11.96 -5.04
C SER A 19 16.37 -11.09 -5.94
N VAL A 20 15.18 -10.71 -5.46
CA VAL A 20 14.28 -9.79 -6.19
C VAL A 20 14.88 -8.39 -6.28
N PHE A 21 15.50 -7.89 -5.21
CA PHE A 21 16.19 -6.61 -5.20
C PHE A 21 17.30 -6.56 -6.26
N ASN A 22 18.12 -7.62 -6.35
CA ASN A 22 19.19 -7.71 -7.35
C ASN A 22 18.68 -7.86 -8.80
N SER A 23 17.43 -8.30 -8.98
CA SER A 23 16.84 -8.58 -10.29
C SER A 23 15.87 -7.50 -10.78
N THR A 24 15.66 -6.44 -10.00
CA THR A 24 14.70 -5.39 -10.31
C THR A 24 15.28 -4.01 -10.02
N ARG A 25 14.55 -2.95 -10.38
CA ARG A 25 14.88 -1.56 -10.01
C ARG A 25 14.24 -1.15 -8.68
N LEU A 26 13.61 -2.08 -7.98
CA LEU A 26 12.83 -1.81 -6.78
C LEU A 26 13.72 -1.91 -5.54
N ASP A 27 13.52 -1.02 -4.58
CA ASP A 27 14.14 -1.19 -3.26
C ASP A 27 13.41 -2.26 -2.44
N ARG A 28 14.05 -2.74 -1.36
CA ARG A 28 13.48 -3.78 -0.48
C ARG A 28 12.14 -3.36 0.14
N ASN A 29 11.96 -2.09 0.49
CA ASN A 29 10.71 -1.60 1.05
C ASN A 29 9.60 -1.58 -0.01
N GLN A 30 9.90 -1.23 -1.26
CA GLN A 30 8.96 -1.31 -2.38
C GLN A 30 8.57 -2.76 -2.66
N ILE A 31 9.51 -3.70 -2.63
CA ILE A 31 9.24 -5.13 -2.82
C ILE A 31 8.28 -5.66 -1.75
N ILE A 32 8.54 -5.35 -0.48
CA ILE A 32 7.69 -5.79 0.64
C ILE A 32 6.31 -5.13 0.57
N ARG A 33 6.25 -3.82 0.27
CA ARG A 33 4.96 -3.12 0.09
C ARG A 33 4.16 -3.67 -1.08
N LEU A 34 4.82 -4.01 -2.19
CA LEU A 34 4.18 -4.63 -3.35
C LEU A 34 3.61 -6.00 -3.01
N ALA A 35 4.35 -6.81 -2.25
CA ALA A 35 3.85 -8.11 -1.79
C ALA A 35 2.57 -7.97 -0.97
N LEU A 36 2.53 -7.04 -0.01
CA LEU A 36 1.32 -6.77 0.79
C LEU A 36 0.18 -6.19 -0.06
N PHE A 37 0.50 -5.27 -0.98
CA PHE A 37 -0.45 -4.64 -1.88
C PHE A 37 -1.21 -5.68 -2.71
N ILE A 38 -0.50 -6.64 -3.31
CA ILE A 38 -1.12 -7.73 -4.09
C ILE A 38 -1.81 -8.76 -3.18
N ALA A 39 -1.18 -9.13 -2.06
CA ALA A 39 -1.73 -10.12 -1.14
C ALA A 39 -3.14 -9.74 -0.66
N ALA A 40 -3.40 -8.46 -0.39
CA ALA A 40 -4.72 -7.98 0.02
C ALA A 40 -5.84 -8.29 -1.01
N HIS A 41 -5.50 -8.44 -2.30
CA HIS A 41 -6.44 -8.81 -3.35
C HIS A 41 -6.48 -10.32 -3.62
N SER A 42 -5.46 -11.09 -3.24
CA SER A 42 -5.35 -12.54 -3.50
C SER A 42 -6.40 -13.34 -2.71
N GLU A 43 -7.06 -14.28 -3.39
CA GLU A 43 -8.00 -15.21 -2.75
C GLU A 43 -7.28 -16.23 -1.88
N GLU A 44 -6.08 -16.67 -2.26
CA GLU A 44 -5.23 -17.56 -1.47
C GLU A 44 -4.90 -16.90 -0.12
N TYR A 45 -4.48 -15.64 -0.14
CA TYR A 45 -4.18 -14.88 1.07
C TYR A 45 -5.43 -14.75 1.96
N LYS A 46 -6.57 -14.36 1.38
CA LYS A 46 -7.85 -14.28 2.12
C LYS A 46 -8.28 -15.64 2.68
N SER A 47 -8.05 -16.74 1.96
CA SER A 47 -8.39 -18.09 2.42
C SER A 47 -7.58 -18.50 3.66
N ILE A 48 -6.31 -18.11 3.72
CA ILE A 48 -5.45 -18.33 4.88
C ILE A 48 -5.94 -17.47 6.05
N LEU A 49 -6.21 -16.18 5.83
CA LEU A 49 -6.74 -15.29 6.87
C LEU A 49 -8.06 -15.79 7.47
N LYS A 50 -8.96 -16.35 6.67
CA LYS A 50 -10.24 -16.90 7.13
C LYS A 50 -10.06 -17.97 8.21
N LYS A 51 -8.97 -18.74 8.18
CA LYS A 51 -8.68 -19.78 9.20
C LYS A 51 -8.37 -19.21 10.58
N TYR A 52 -7.97 -17.95 10.64
CA TYR A 52 -7.60 -17.23 11.87
C TYR A 52 -8.55 -16.08 12.17
N LYS A 53 -9.70 -16.04 11.49
CA LYS A 53 -10.71 -14.99 11.62
C LYS A 53 -11.40 -15.08 12.99
N ILE A 54 -11.57 -13.93 13.65
CA ILE A 54 -12.47 -13.79 14.80
C ILE A 54 -13.92 -13.87 14.27
N THR A 55 -14.75 -14.75 14.85
CA THR A 55 -16.06 -15.18 14.32
C THR A 55 -16.90 -14.04 13.73
N ASP A 56 -17.01 -12.94 14.48
CA ASP A 56 -17.97 -11.86 14.20
C ASP A 56 -17.38 -10.66 13.45
N VAL A 57 -16.10 -10.70 13.06
CA VAL A 57 -15.43 -9.57 12.38
C VAL A 57 -15.09 -9.93 10.95
N SER A 58 -15.73 -9.30 9.97
CA SER A 58 -15.40 -9.49 8.54
C SER A 58 -13.94 -9.13 8.25
N LEU A 59 -13.33 -9.85 7.30
CA LEU A 59 -12.00 -9.47 6.82
C LEU A 59 -12.10 -8.15 6.05
N PRO A 60 -11.16 -7.22 6.26
CA PRO A 60 -11.17 -5.95 5.56
C PRO A 60 -10.93 -6.16 4.06
N HIS A 61 -11.52 -5.30 3.25
CA HIS A 61 -11.17 -5.16 1.85
C HIS A 61 -10.15 -4.02 1.72
N PRO A 62 -9.09 -4.14 0.89
CA PRO A 62 -8.20 -3.02 0.61
C PRO A 62 -9.00 -1.84 0.03
N ASN A 63 -8.69 -0.62 0.48
CA ASN A 63 -9.27 0.61 -0.06
C ASN A 63 -8.50 1.15 -1.28
N TRP A 64 -7.50 0.42 -1.74
CA TRP A 64 -6.78 0.64 -2.98
C TRP A 64 -7.21 -0.37 -4.05
N GLY A 65 -7.15 0.06 -5.32
CA GLY A 65 -7.29 -0.81 -6.48
C GLY A 65 -5.94 -1.27 -7.02
N LEU A 66 -5.95 -2.27 -7.91
CA LEU A 66 -4.74 -2.83 -8.53
C LEU A 66 -3.95 -1.80 -9.36
N THR A 67 -4.59 -0.73 -9.79
CA THR A 67 -3.99 0.37 -10.56
C THR A 67 -3.45 1.49 -9.67
N ASP A 68 -3.71 1.47 -8.35
CA ASP A 68 -3.22 2.50 -7.43
C ASP A 68 -1.79 2.19 -6.98
N ASP A 69 -0.87 2.10 -7.93
CA ASP A 69 0.52 1.67 -7.72
C ASP A 69 1.31 2.58 -6.78
N GLY A 70 0.88 3.84 -6.63
CA GLY A 70 1.42 4.78 -5.66
C GLY A 70 1.46 4.23 -4.23
N TYR A 71 0.46 3.42 -3.81
CA TYR A 71 0.43 2.86 -2.45
C TYR A 71 1.63 1.96 -2.12
N TRP A 72 2.19 1.25 -3.10
CA TRP A 72 3.36 0.40 -2.87
C TRP A 72 4.67 1.04 -3.30
N LYS A 73 4.64 1.95 -4.29
CA LYS A 73 5.83 2.67 -4.77
C LYS A 73 6.27 3.74 -3.79
N ASP A 74 5.37 4.61 -3.36
CA ASP A 74 5.69 5.83 -2.63
C ASP A 74 5.38 5.68 -1.14
N GLN A 75 6.32 6.10 -0.29
CA GLN A 75 6.17 5.95 1.15
C GLN A 75 5.04 6.81 1.74
N ASN A 76 4.74 7.93 1.09
CA ASN A 76 3.76 8.93 1.53
C ASN A 76 2.71 9.18 0.43
N TYR A 77 2.26 8.14 -0.28
CA TYR A 77 1.26 8.30 -1.32
C TYR A 77 -0.05 8.86 -0.75
N ILE A 78 -0.57 9.88 -1.42
CA ILE A 78 -1.90 10.44 -1.17
C ILE A 78 -2.69 10.26 -2.45
N LYS A 79 -3.73 9.43 -2.38
CA LYS A 79 -4.68 9.29 -3.49
C LYS A 79 -5.51 10.56 -3.56
N ILE A 80 -5.34 11.33 -4.64
CA ILE A 80 -6.20 12.48 -4.93
C ILE A 80 -7.53 11.91 -5.41
N ASP A 81 -8.59 12.16 -4.65
CA ASP A 81 -9.94 11.81 -5.06
C ASP A 81 -10.42 12.82 -6.10
N THR A 82 -10.43 12.44 -7.37
CA THR A 82 -10.90 13.29 -8.47
C THR A 82 -12.39 13.62 -8.37
N ASN A 83 -13.15 12.92 -7.51
CA ASN A 83 -14.56 13.21 -7.27
C ASN A 83 -14.79 14.16 -6.09
N LYS A 84 -13.76 14.52 -5.33
CA LYS A 84 -13.86 15.61 -4.36
C LYS A 84 -13.83 16.95 -5.08
N PRO A 85 -14.79 17.86 -4.81
CA PRO A 85 -14.75 19.19 -5.39
C PRO A 85 -13.47 19.90 -4.95
N ILE A 86 -12.63 20.25 -5.92
CA ILE A 86 -11.46 21.09 -5.70
C ILE A 86 -11.97 22.52 -5.54
N PHE A 87 -11.87 23.06 -4.33
CA PHE A 87 -12.17 24.47 -4.10
C PHE A 87 -10.94 25.30 -4.45
N VAL A 88 -11.03 26.05 -5.54
CA VAL A 88 -10.03 27.05 -5.89
C VAL A 88 -10.44 28.37 -5.25
N LEU A 89 -9.71 28.78 -4.22
CA LEU A 89 -9.84 30.11 -3.63
C LEU A 89 -8.80 31.02 -4.27
N GLU A 90 -9.28 32.10 -4.92
CA GLU A 90 -8.43 33.21 -5.33
C GLU A 90 -8.52 34.33 -4.28
N GLN A 91 -7.41 34.60 -3.60
CA GLN A 91 -7.25 35.79 -2.76
C GLN A 91 -5.99 36.52 -3.19
N GLY A 92 -6.13 37.77 -3.65
CA GLY A 92 -4.99 38.65 -3.93
C GLY A 92 -4.02 38.13 -5.00
N GLY A 93 -4.48 37.34 -5.98
CA GLY A 93 -3.64 36.80 -7.05
C GLY A 93 -2.91 35.50 -6.71
N ILE A 94 -3.14 34.91 -5.52
CA ILE A 94 -2.60 33.60 -5.14
C ILE A 94 -3.70 32.56 -5.30
N LYS A 95 -3.42 31.52 -6.10
CA LYS A 95 -4.27 30.32 -6.23
C LYS A 95 -3.90 29.31 -5.15
N ILE A 96 -4.80 29.10 -4.19
CA ILE A 96 -4.63 28.05 -3.17
C ILE A 96 -5.49 26.86 -3.58
N VAL A 97 -4.85 25.71 -3.81
CA VAL A 97 -5.52 24.44 -4.09
C VAL A 97 -5.67 23.69 -2.78
N ILE A 98 -6.91 23.51 -2.32
CA ILE A 98 -7.23 22.76 -1.09
C ILE A 98 -7.92 21.45 -1.50
N GLY A 99 -7.37 20.32 -1.07
CA GLY A 99 -7.86 18.96 -1.32
C GLY A 99 -7.84 18.09 -0.07
#